data_AF-A0A558IKH1-F1
#
_entry.id   AF-A0A558IKH1-F1
#
_cell.length_a   1.000
_cell.length_b   1.000
_cell.length_c   1.000
_cell.angle_alpha   90.00
_cell.angle_beta   90.00
_cell.angle_gamma   90.00
#
_symmetry.space_group_name_H-M   'P 1'
#
loop_
_entity.id
_entity.type
_entity.pdbx_description
1 polymer ?
#
loop_
_entity_poly.entity_id
_entity_poly.type
_entity_poly.pdbx_seq_one_letter_code
_entity_poly.pdbx_strand_id
1 'polypeptide(L)' 'MRKLQDFARNVQQLTLDGSYPSAKDLAEACGIPTSTITRIIRGEMIPTGRVIANIEVTTGKALWPYHRSHRYGSQ' A
#
# COMPACT_ATOMS: atom_id res chain seq x y z
N MET A 1 -2.71 -14.63 -0.60
CA MET A 1 -2.41 -13.54 -1.56
C MET A 1 -3.40 -12.37 -1.54
N ARG A 2 -4.63 -12.50 -0.98
CA ARG A 2 -5.65 -11.43 -0.98
C ARG A 2 -5.18 -10.11 -0.34
N LYS A 3 -4.49 -10.17 0.81
CA LYS A 3 -3.93 -8.99 1.49
C LYS A 3 -2.97 -8.16 0.63
N LEU A 4 -2.18 -8.82 -0.21
CA LEU A 4 -1.24 -8.14 -1.09
C LEU A 4 -1.98 -7.37 -2.19
N GLN A 5 -3.06 -7.97 -2.72
CA GLN A 5 -3.93 -7.34 -3.71
C GLN A 5 -4.74 -6.19 -3.10
N ASP A 6 -5.22 -6.35 -1.87
CA ASP A 6 -5.92 -5.30 -1.13
C ASP A 6 -4.98 -4.12 -0.85
N PHE A 7 -3.74 -4.38 -0.43
CA PHE A 7 -2.72 -3.34 -0.27
C PHE A 7 -2.40 -2.63 -1.60
N ALA A 8 -2.18 -3.39 -2.68
CA ALA A 8 -1.93 -2.83 -4.01
C ALA A 8 -3.09 -1.92 -4.48
N ARG A 9 -4.34 -2.34 -4.21
CA ARG A 9 -5.54 -1.55 -4.52
C ARG A 9 -5.61 -0.27 -3.67
N ASN A 10 -5.30 -0.35 -2.38
CA ASN A 10 -5.26 0.83 -1.50
C ASN A 10 -4.20 1.84 -1.96
N VAL A 11 -3.02 1.36 -2.38
CA VAL A 11 -1.97 2.20 -2.97
C VAL A 11 -2.43 2.82 -4.29
N GLN A 12 -3.12 2.05 -5.15
CA GLN A 12 -3.68 2.57 -6.40
C GLN A 12 -4.76 3.63 -6.16
N GLN A 13 -5.61 3.46 -5.13
CA GLN A 13 -6.64 4.45 -4.77
C GLN A 13 -6.04 5.80 -4.40
N LEU A 14 -4.86 5.85 -3.78
CA LEU A 14 -4.15 7.11 -3.53
C LEU A 14 -3.86 7.90 -4.81
N THR A 15 -3.64 7.19 -5.92
CA THR A 15 -3.42 7.81 -7.23
C THR A 15 -4.71 8.19 -7.94
N LEU A 16 -5.81 7.47 -7.67
CA LEU A 16 -7.11 7.71 -8.29
C LEU A 16 -7.90 8.83 -7.60
N ASP A 17 -7.76 8.96 -6.28
CA ASP A 17 -8.40 10.01 -5.48
C ASP A 17 -7.76 11.40 -5.66
N GLY A 18 -6.75 11.53 -6.51
CA GLY A 18 -6.03 12.78 -6.77
C GLY A 18 -5.15 13.26 -5.62
N SER A 19 -5.06 12.50 -4.52
CA SER A 19 -4.13 12.79 -3.41
C SER A 19 -2.67 12.77 -3.89
N TYR A 20 -2.35 11.88 -4.83
CA TYR A 20 -1.10 11.85 -5.57
C TYR A 20 -1.43 11.72 -7.07
N PRO A 21 -1.18 12.74 -7.90
CA PRO A 21 -1.62 12.74 -9.32
C PRO A 21 -1.08 11.56 -10.15
N SER A 22 0.04 10.97 -9.73
CA SER A 22 0.63 9.81 -10.38
C SER A 22 1.40 8.92 -9.39
N ALA A 23 1.71 7.70 -9.84
CA ALA A 23 2.62 6.81 -9.12
C ALA A 23 4.03 7.41 -8.96
N LYS A 24 4.43 8.34 -9.84
CA LYS A 24 5.70 9.06 -9.73
C LYS A 24 5.68 10.03 -8.56
N ASP A 25 4.60 10.81 -8.41
CA ASP A 25 4.44 11.78 -7.32
C ASP A 25 4.38 11.06 -5.96
N LEU A 26 3.67 9.92 -5.90
CA LEU A 26 3.66 9.08 -4.70
C LEU A 26 5.05 8.54 -4.37
N ALA A 27 5.78 8.07 -5.38
CA ALA A 27 7.14 7.54 -5.20
C ALA A 27 8.12 8.61 -4.71
N GLU A 28 8.03 9.82 -5.26
CA GLU A 28 8.82 10.98 -4.87
C GLU A 28 8.53 11.39 -3.42
N ALA A 29 7.25 11.50 -3.04
CA ALA A 29 6.85 11.81 -1.67
C ALA A 29 7.29 10.74 -0.66
N CYS A 30 7.33 9.47 -1.06
CA CYS A 30 7.75 8.37 -0.19
C CYS A 30 9.28 8.17 -0.17
N GLY A 31 10.02 8.81 -1.06
CA GLY A 31 11.46 8.59 -1.24
C GLY A 31 11.82 7.19 -1.75
N ILE A 32 10.96 6.59 -2.59
CA ILE A 32 11.08 5.21 -3.09
C ILE A 32 11.14 5.23 -4.61
N PRO A 33 11.84 4.30 -5.29
CA PRO A 33 11.80 4.24 -6.74
C PRO A 33 10.38 4.08 -7.30
N THR A 34 10.04 4.82 -8.35
CA THR A 34 8.74 4.71 -9.04
C THR A 34 8.46 3.30 -9.54
N SER A 35 9.50 2.57 -9.97
CA SER A 35 9.39 1.17 -10.38
C SER A 35 8.89 0.27 -9.25
N THR A 36 9.28 0.53 -8.00
CA THR A 36 8.81 -0.20 -6.81
C THR A 36 7.30 0.02 -6.61
N ILE A 37 6.83 1.26 -6.61
CA ILE A 37 5.40 1.58 -6.49
C ILE A 37 4.59 0.94 -7.62
N THR A 38 5.09 1.03 -8.86
CA THR A 38 4.41 0.46 -10.03
C THR A 38 4.30 -1.07 -9.94
N ARG A 39 5.38 -1.75 -9.52
CA ARG A 39 5.38 -3.21 -9.31
C ARG A 39 4.46 -3.64 -8.17
N ILE A 40 4.36 -2.83 -7.11
CA ILE A 40 3.40 -3.07 -6.01
C ILE A 40 1.96 -2.98 -6.54
N ILE A 41 1.61 -1.90 -7.26
CA ILE A 41 0.26 -1.70 -7.82
C ILE A 41 -0.12 -2.85 -8.76
N ARG A 42 0.83 -3.33 -9.58
CA ARG A 42 0.63 -4.47 -10.48
C ARG A 42 0.61 -5.84 -9.78
N GLY A 43 0.95 -5.91 -8.49
CA GLY A 43 1.07 -7.17 -7.75
C GLY A 43 2.29 -8.01 -8.14
N GLU A 44 3.28 -7.41 -8.82
CA GLU A 44 4.51 -8.04 -9.29
C GLU A 44 5.63 -8.05 -8.22
N MET A 45 5.40 -7.41 -7.08
CA MET A 45 6.34 -7.30 -5.98
C MET A 45 5.62 -7.39 -4.64
N ILE A 46 6.22 -8.14 -3.71
CA ILE A 46 5.85 -8.12 -2.29
C ILE A 46 6.63 -6.99 -1.62
N PRO A 47 5.98 -5.93 -1.12
CA PRO A 47 6.66 -4.84 -0.44
C PRO A 47 7.22 -5.31 0.89
N THR A 48 8.37 -4.76 1.28
CA THR A 48 8.94 -4.98 2.61
C THR A 48 8.18 -4.17 3.65
N GLY A 49 8.27 -4.56 4.93
CA GLY A 49 7.67 -3.80 6.04
C GLY A 49 8.12 -2.32 6.07
N ARG A 50 9.36 -2.04 5.67
CA ARG A 50 9.89 -0.68 5.54
C ARG A 50 9.19 0.13 4.45
N VAL A 51 8.95 -0.48 3.29
CA VAL A 51 8.23 0.18 2.18
C VAL A 51 6.79 0.48 2.59
N ILE A 52 6.12 -0.48 3.24
CA ILE A 52 4.76 -0.29 3.75
C ILE A 52 4.73 0.89 4.73
N ALA A 53 5.59 0.87 5.75
CA ALA A 53 5.66 1.93 6.75
C ALA A 53 5.95 3.30 6.16
N ASN A 54 6.88 3.40 5.19
CA ASN A 54 7.17 4.67 4.52
C ASN A 54 5.93 5.23 3.81
N ILE A 55 5.22 4.39 3.04
CA ILE A 55 4.03 4.84 2.31
C ILE A 55 2.94 5.26 3.30
N GLU A 56 2.71 4.50 4.38
CA GLU A 56 1.69 4.84 5.38
C GLU A 56 2.02 6.14 6.14
N VAL A 57 3.29 6.36 6.51
CA VAL A 57 3.76 7.59 7.15
C VAL A 57 3.63 8.80 6.22
N THR A 58 4.09 8.68 4.98
CA THR A 58 4.01 9.76 3.99
C THR A 58 2.57 10.13 3.67
N THR A 59 1.69 9.14 3.54
CA THR A 59 0.28 9.35 3.15
C THR A 59 -0.63 9.65 4.33
N GLY A 60 -0.17 9.43 5.56
CA GLY A 60 -0.96 9.53 6.78
C GLY A 60 -2.10 8.51 6.86
N LYS A 61 -2.10 7.47 6.02
CA LYS A 61 -3.17 6.47 5.90
C LYS A 61 -2.65 5.08 6.22
N ALA A 62 -3.42 4.31 6.97
CA ALA A 62 -3.20 2.87 7.12
C ALA A 62 -3.67 2.16 5.85
N LEU A 63 -2.73 1.68 5.03
CA LEU A 63 -2.99 1.07 3.73
C LEU A 63 -2.95 -0.46 3.81
N TRP A 64 -2.23 -1.01 4.79
CA TRP A 64 -2.22 -2.43 5.00
C TRP A 64 -3.59 -2.90 5.54
N PRO A 65 -4.24 -3.88 4.89
CA PRO A 65 -5.57 -4.31 5.29
C PRO A 65 -5.55 -4.88 6.72
N TYR A 66 -6.29 -4.23 7.62
CA TYR A 66 -6.47 -4.71 8.99
C TYR A 66 -7.35 -5.96 8.97
N HIS A 67 -6.87 -7.05 9.54
CA HIS A 67 -7.70 -8.21 9.81
C HIS A 67 -8.04 -8.20 11.30
N ARG A 68 -9.31 -8.00 11.64
CA ARG A 68 -9.82 -8.63 12.87
C ARG A 68 -9.68 -10.12 12.64
N SER A 69 -8.73 -10.76 13.30
CA SER A 69 -8.81 -12.19 13.54
C SER A 69 -10.09 -12.40 14.35
N HIS A 70 -11.19 -12.78 13.69
CA HIS A 70 -12.26 -13.48 14.39
C HIS A 70 -11.63 -14.79 14.85
N ARG A 71 -11.05 -14.78 16.06
CA ARG A 71 -10.88 -15.99 16.84
C ARG A 71 -12.30 -16.47 17.11
N TYR A 72 -12.84 -17.32 16.25
CA TYR A 72 -13.89 -18.24 16.65
C TYR A 72 -13.27 -19.13 17.74
N GLY A 73 -13.44 -18.71 18.98
CA GLY A 73 -12.73 -19.26 20.13
C GLY A 73 -13.12 -18.52 21.41
N SER A 74 -14.41 -18.23 21.57
CA SER A 74 -15.03 -18.04 22.88
C SER A 74 -16.05 -19.16 23.00
N GLN A 75 -15.56 -20.32 23.45
CA GLN A 75 -16.39 -21.34 24.09
C GLN A 75 -16.77 -20.86 25.48
#